data_AF-A0A2A9GWG2-F1
#
_entry.id   AF-A0A2A9GWG2-F1
#
_cell.length_a   1.000
_cell.length_b   1.000
_cell.length_c   1.000
_cell.angle_alpha   90.00
_cell.angle_beta   90.00
_cell.angle_gamma   90.00
#
_symmetry.space_group_name_H-M   'P 1'
#
loop_
_entity.id
_entity.type
_entity.pdbx_description
1 polymer ?
#
loop_
_entity_poly.entity_id
_entity_poly.type
_entity_poly.pdbx_seq_one_letter_code
_entity_poly.pdbx_strand_id
1 'polypeptide(L)'
;MRRSALDKLISAVGLSLAAILVVAGGLLTWASSFVNAQVHDQLAAQRITMPSGASLEALPPADREILAPYAGQEMTNGTQAKAFADNYILVHMNKSSGDRTYEEVSGEYQKLPDKTTDEAKAMGELRQSLFMGNTLRGMLLNAYAFGTMGMIAGIAAVAAFAGAVLMLFLSLLGFRHASRAGSATV
;
A
#
# COMPACT_ATOMS: atom_id res chain seq x y z
N MET A 1 -10.33 -5.85 -50.65
CA MET A 1 -9.50 -4.77 -50.07
C MET A 1 -8.04 -4.99 -50.46
N ARG A 2 -7.18 -3.97 -50.58
CA ARG A 2 -5.74 -4.19 -50.80
C ARG A 2 -5.09 -4.65 -49.50
N ARG A 3 -4.35 -5.77 -49.50
CA ARG A 3 -3.66 -6.31 -48.29
C ARG A 3 -2.81 -5.26 -47.59
N SER A 4 -2.04 -4.52 -48.39
CA SER A 4 -1.21 -3.39 -47.92
C SER A 4 -1.99 -2.28 -47.19
N ALA A 5 -3.27 -2.04 -47.53
CA ALA A 5 -4.08 -1.03 -46.86
C ALA A 5 -4.58 -1.51 -45.48
N LEU A 6 -4.95 -2.79 -45.38
CA LEU A 6 -5.33 -3.42 -44.12
C LEU A 6 -4.13 -3.47 -43.15
N ASP A 7 -2.96 -3.88 -43.64
CA ASP A 7 -1.75 -3.98 -42.81
C ASP A 7 -1.31 -2.62 -42.27
N LYS A 8 -1.42 -1.55 -43.07
CA LYS A 8 -1.14 -0.17 -42.61
C LYS A 8 -2.11 0.29 -41.55
N LEU A 9 -3.40 -0.04 -41.68
CA LEU A 9 -4.42 0.30 -40.69
C LEU A 9 -4.12 -0.39 -39.35
N ILE A 10 -3.88 -1.70 -39.37
CA ILE A 10 -3.55 -2.48 -38.16
C ILE A 10 -2.27 -1.95 -37.51
N SER A 11 -1.25 -1.66 -38.32
CA SER A 11 0.03 -1.12 -37.82
C SER A 11 -0.15 0.27 -37.18
N ALA A 12 -0.98 1.13 -37.77
CA ALA A 12 -1.29 2.45 -37.21
C ALA A 12 -2.05 2.34 -35.88
N VAL A 13 -3.01 1.42 -35.77
CA VAL A 13 -3.69 1.14 -34.50
C VAL A 13 -2.70 0.65 -33.44
N GLY A 14 -1.80 -0.28 -33.81
CA GLY A 14 -0.75 -0.76 -32.91
C GLY A 14 0.19 0.36 -32.44
N LEU A 15 0.56 1.29 -33.33
CA LEU A 15 1.38 2.45 -32.98
C LEU A 15 0.66 3.38 -32.00
N SER A 16 -0.64 3.64 -32.24
CA SER A 16 -1.47 4.45 -31.34
C SER A 16 -1.60 3.81 -29.96
N LEU A 17 -1.81 2.49 -29.89
CA LEU A 17 -1.83 1.76 -28.63
C LEU A 17 -0.48 1.82 -27.91
N ALA A 18 0.64 1.71 -28.63
CA ALA A 18 1.97 1.87 -28.06
C ALA A 18 2.13 3.26 -27.42
N ALA A 19 1.72 4.33 -28.11
CA ALA A 19 1.78 5.69 -27.58
C ALA A 19 0.92 5.87 -26.31
N ILE A 20 -0.30 5.32 -26.30
CA ILE A 20 -1.18 5.34 -25.12
C ILE A 20 -0.52 4.60 -23.95
N LEU A 21 0.07 3.44 -24.20
CA LEU A 21 0.75 2.65 -23.16
C LEU A 21 1.98 3.36 -22.61
N VAL A 22 2.74 4.11 -23.42
CA VAL A 22 3.84 4.96 -22.92
C VAL A 22 3.32 6.03 -21.98
N VAL A 23 2.24 6.74 -22.35
CA VAL A 23 1.63 7.77 -21.50
C VAL A 23 1.11 7.16 -20.19
N ALA A 24 0.41 6.04 -20.27
CA ALA A 24 -0.09 5.31 -19.10
C ALA A 24 1.06 4.86 -18.19
N GLY A 25 2.13 4.28 -18.75
CA GLY A 25 3.32 3.88 -17.99
C GLY A 25 3.98 5.07 -17.28
N GLY A 26 4.06 6.22 -17.94
CA GLY A 26 4.56 7.46 -17.34
C GLY A 26 3.72 7.93 -16.15
N LEU A 27 2.39 7.99 -16.32
CA LEU A 27 1.47 8.38 -15.26
C LEU A 27 1.50 7.41 -14.06
N LEU A 28 1.57 6.10 -14.33
CA LEU A 28 1.68 5.07 -13.30
C LEU A 28 3.01 5.14 -12.53
N THR A 29 4.11 5.44 -13.23
CA THR A 29 5.43 5.66 -12.60
C THR A 29 5.39 6.87 -11.67
N TRP A 30 4.78 7.96 -12.14
CA TRP A 30 4.60 9.16 -11.32
C TRP A 30 3.73 8.88 -10.09
N ALA A 31 2.59 8.20 -10.27
CA ALA A 31 1.72 7.81 -9.17
C ALA A 31 2.44 6.93 -8.13
N SER A 32 3.19 5.92 -8.59
CA SER A 32 4.00 5.07 -7.72
C SER A 32 5.01 5.87 -6.90
N SER A 33 5.75 6.77 -7.56
CA SER A 33 6.78 7.58 -6.91
C SER A 33 6.18 8.58 -5.92
N PHE A 34 5.10 9.25 -6.31
CA PHE A 34 4.39 10.20 -5.45
C PHE A 34 3.86 9.53 -4.19
N VAL A 35 3.17 8.39 -4.33
CA VAL A 35 2.59 7.68 -3.17
C VAL A 35 3.68 7.18 -2.22
N ASN A 36 4.76 6.60 -2.75
CA ASN A 36 5.87 6.13 -1.91
C ASN A 36 6.55 7.30 -1.16
N ALA A 37 6.75 8.45 -1.81
CA ALA A 37 7.31 9.63 -1.16
C ALA A 37 6.39 10.14 -0.05
N GLN A 38 5.08 10.26 -0.30
CA GLN A 38 4.13 10.70 0.73
C GLN A 38 4.07 9.75 1.92
N VAL A 39 4.03 8.44 1.68
CA VAL A 39 4.06 7.44 2.77
C VAL A 39 5.35 7.56 3.58
N HIS A 40 6.50 7.72 2.91
CA HIS A 40 7.78 7.89 3.58
C HIS A 40 7.82 9.15 4.44
N ASP A 41 7.52 10.30 3.85
CA ASP A 41 7.62 11.61 4.51
C ASP A 41 6.68 11.68 5.72
N GLN A 42 5.44 11.20 5.59
CA GLN A 42 4.45 11.24 6.65
C GLN A 42 4.82 10.31 7.82
N LEU A 43 5.33 9.11 7.54
CA LEU A 43 5.77 8.17 8.57
C LEU A 43 7.07 8.63 9.25
N ALA A 44 8.05 9.07 8.47
CA ALA A 44 9.32 9.60 8.99
C ALA A 44 9.11 10.82 9.89
N ALA A 45 8.15 11.70 9.55
CA ALA A 45 7.78 12.84 10.38
C ALA A 45 7.31 12.46 11.79
N GLN A 46 6.80 11.23 11.99
CA GLN A 46 6.38 10.76 13.32
C GLN A 46 7.55 10.38 14.22
N ARG A 47 8.74 10.14 13.66
CA ARG A 47 9.96 9.72 14.40
C ARG A 47 9.72 8.50 15.30
N ILE A 48 8.91 7.57 14.82
CA ILE A 48 8.63 6.32 15.54
C ILE A 48 9.77 5.35 15.25
N THR A 49 10.47 4.95 16.31
CA THR A 49 11.47 3.88 16.26
C THR A 49 10.81 2.54 16.56
N MET A 50 11.07 1.55 15.72
CA MET A 50 10.56 0.18 15.89
C MET A 50 11.12 -0.45 17.17
N PRO A 51 10.33 -1.30 17.87
CA PRO A 51 10.72 -1.85 19.16
C PRO A 51 11.99 -2.69 19.06
N SER A 52 12.83 -2.63 20.09
CA SER A 52 14.11 -3.34 20.17
C SER A 52 14.48 -3.65 21.61
N GLY A 53 15.44 -4.56 21.82
CA GLY A 53 15.86 -4.99 23.16
C GLY A 53 14.67 -5.44 24.02
N ALA A 54 14.60 -4.94 25.25
CA ALA A 54 13.58 -5.34 26.21
C ALA A 54 12.13 -5.12 25.73
N SER A 55 11.84 -4.07 24.94
CA SER A 55 10.48 -3.83 24.44
C SER A 55 10.05 -4.86 23.39
N LEU A 56 11.00 -5.36 22.61
CA LEU A 56 10.78 -6.43 21.64
C LEU A 56 10.72 -7.81 22.32
N GLU A 57 11.59 -8.03 23.32
CA GLU A 57 11.63 -9.27 24.10
C GLU A 57 10.36 -9.49 24.95
N ALA A 58 9.71 -8.42 25.39
CA ALA A 58 8.47 -8.49 26.16
C ALA A 58 7.23 -8.90 25.33
N LEU A 59 7.34 -8.91 24.00
CA LEU A 59 6.25 -9.32 23.10
C LEU A 59 6.14 -10.85 23.01
N PRO A 60 4.96 -11.38 22.65
CA PRO A 60 4.80 -12.79 22.34
C PRO A 60 5.76 -13.23 21.22
N PRO A 61 6.19 -14.52 21.20
CA PRO A 61 7.20 -14.98 20.25
C PRO A 61 6.85 -14.73 18.77
N ALA A 62 5.59 -14.92 18.37
CA ALA A 62 5.13 -14.72 17.00
C ALA A 62 5.24 -13.25 16.55
N ASP A 63 4.78 -12.32 17.40
CA ASP A 63 4.86 -10.88 17.15
C ASP A 63 6.31 -10.39 17.10
N ARG A 64 7.14 -10.94 18.00
CA ARG A 64 8.58 -10.63 18.07
C ARG A 64 9.30 -11.02 16.79
N GLU A 65 9.02 -12.21 16.26
CA GLU A 65 9.64 -12.70 15.02
C GLU A 65 9.35 -11.77 13.84
N ILE A 66 8.12 -11.25 13.75
CA ILE A 66 7.72 -10.33 12.68
C ILE A 66 8.39 -8.95 12.82
N LEU A 67 8.60 -8.48 14.05
CA LEU A 67 9.20 -7.17 14.33
C LEU A 67 10.74 -7.19 14.33
N ALA A 68 11.37 -8.34 14.59
CA ALA A 68 12.82 -8.47 14.70
C ALA A 68 13.61 -7.92 13.49
N PRO A 69 13.18 -8.12 12.22
CA PRO A 69 13.88 -7.55 11.06
C PRO A 69 13.91 -6.02 11.04
N TYR A 70 13.02 -5.37 11.78
CA TYR A 70 12.87 -3.92 11.84
C TYR A 70 13.42 -3.31 13.14
N ALA A 71 13.95 -4.12 14.05
CA ALA A 71 14.34 -3.67 15.39
C ALA A 71 15.29 -2.45 15.35
N GLY A 72 14.91 -1.37 16.03
CA GLY A 72 15.69 -0.14 16.13
C GLY A 72 15.71 0.73 14.86
N GLN A 73 15.04 0.31 13.78
CA GLN A 73 14.88 1.14 12.59
C GLN A 73 13.79 2.19 12.81
N GLU A 74 13.89 3.32 12.10
CA GLU A 74 12.77 4.25 11.99
C GLU A 74 11.68 3.70 11.06
N MET A 75 10.42 3.87 11.47
CA MET A 75 9.26 3.50 10.67
C MET A 75 9.06 4.54 9.56
N THR A 76 9.38 4.13 8.33
CA THR A 76 9.47 5.02 7.16
C THR A 76 8.80 4.43 5.92
N ASN A 77 8.17 3.26 6.03
CA ASN A 77 7.41 2.67 4.94
C ASN A 77 6.18 1.90 5.44
N GLY A 78 5.26 1.63 4.51
CA GLY A 78 3.99 0.96 4.80
C GLY A 78 4.15 -0.43 5.42
N THR A 79 5.16 -1.21 5.04
CA THR A 79 5.39 -2.56 5.58
C THR A 79 5.77 -2.51 7.05
N GLN A 80 6.68 -1.60 7.43
CA GLN A 80 7.02 -1.34 8.83
C GLN A 80 5.80 -0.84 9.62
N ALA A 81 5.00 0.06 9.02
CA ALA A 81 3.78 0.57 9.62
C ALA A 81 2.77 -0.55 9.94
N LYS A 82 2.56 -1.48 9.01
CA LYS A 82 1.73 -2.66 9.25
C LYS A 82 2.31 -3.55 10.35
N ALA A 83 3.61 -3.82 10.32
CA ALA A 83 4.26 -4.65 11.32
C ALA A 83 4.07 -4.07 12.74
N PHE A 84 4.33 -2.78 12.92
CA PHE A 84 4.14 -2.07 14.18
C PHE A 84 2.66 -2.04 14.62
N ALA A 85 1.76 -1.73 13.69
CA ALA A 85 0.31 -1.69 13.94
C ALA A 85 -0.24 -3.02 14.45
N ASP A 86 0.11 -4.13 13.80
CA ASP A 86 -0.46 -5.44 14.08
C ASP A 86 0.24 -6.19 15.21
N ASN A 87 1.55 -5.98 15.40
CA ASN A 87 2.35 -6.81 16.31
C ASN A 87 2.89 -6.04 17.52
N TYR A 88 2.66 -4.73 17.60
CA TYR A 88 3.05 -3.91 18.75
C TYR A 88 1.84 -3.20 19.36
N ILE A 89 1.16 -2.34 18.59
CA ILE A 89 0.02 -1.57 19.10
C ILE A 89 -1.12 -2.52 19.49
N LEU A 90 -1.52 -3.42 18.59
CA LEU A 90 -2.61 -4.35 18.87
C LEU A 90 -2.33 -5.24 20.09
N VAL A 91 -1.11 -5.78 20.20
CA VAL A 91 -0.68 -6.60 21.33
C VAL A 91 -0.82 -5.84 22.65
N HIS A 92 -0.38 -4.58 22.69
CA HIS A 92 -0.50 -3.75 23.89
C HIS A 92 -1.94 -3.38 24.22
N MET A 93 -2.77 -3.10 23.22
CA MET A 93 -4.20 -2.79 23.43
C MET A 93 -4.95 -4.01 23.96
N ASN A 94 -4.74 -5.18 23.37
CA ASN A 94 -5.34 -6.42 23.82
C ASN A 94 -4.90 -6.77 25.24
N LYS A 95 -3.60 -6.62 25.54
CA LYS A 95 -3.08 -6.88 26.88
C LYS A 95 -3.65 -5.92 27.92
N SER A 96 -3.82 -4.63 27.59
CA SER A 96 -4.34 -3.63 28.54
C SER A 96 -5.83 -3.80 28.81
N SER A 97 -6.60 -4.31 27.84
CA SER A 97 -8.04 -4.51 27.99
C SER A 97 -8.46 -5.92 28.39
N GLY A 98 -7.55 -6.90 28.31
CA GLY A 98 -7.90 -8.32 28.43
C GLY A 98 -8.68 -8.81 27.21
N ASP A 99 -8.18 -8.50 26.02
CA ASP A 99 -8.74 -8.81 24.69
C ASP A 99 -10.11 -8.17 24.38
N ARG A 100 -10.61 -7.29 25.25
CA ARG A 100 -11.82 -6.52 25.00
C ARG A 100 -11.57 -5.39 24.01
N THR A 101 -12.53 -5.19 23.12
CA THR A 101 -12.57 -4.10 22.17
C THR A 101 -12.92 -2.76 22.83
N TYR A 102 -12.66 -1.66 22.12
CA TYR A 102 -13.11 -0.34 22.55
C TYR A 102 -14.62 -0.29 22.81
N GLU A 103 -15.44 -0.90 21.94
CA GLU A 103 -16.90 -0.87 22.08
C GLU A 103 -17.38 -1.62 23.32
N GLU A 104 -16.76 -2.75 23.66
CA GLU A 104 -17.07 -3.50 24.88
C GLU A 104 -16.72 -2.68 26.12
N VAL A 105 -15.49 -2.17 26.21
CA VAL A 105 -15.04 -1.34 27.35
C VAL A 105 -15.86 -0.05 27.47
N SER A 106 -16.17 0.60 26.35
CA SER A 106 -17.01 1.79 26.31
C SER A 106 -18.44 1.46 26.78
N GLY A 107 -19.02 0.36 26.30
CA GLY A 107 -20.34 -0.10 26.70
C GLY A 107 -20.45 -0.44 28.18
N GLU A 108 -19.42 -1.07 28.76
CA GLU A 108 -19.31 -1.29 30.21
C GLU A 108 -19.25 0.04 30.98
N TYR A 109 -18.35 0.94 30.57
CA TYR A 109 -18.17 2.25 31.22
C TYR A 109 -19.46 3.07 31.23
N GLN A 110 -20.27 3.01 30.16
CA GLN A 110 -21.52 3.76 30.09
C GLN A 110 -22.62 3.23 31.01
N LYS A 111 -22.53 1.97 31.44
CA LYS A 111 -23.47 1.36 32.39
C LYS A 111 -23.12 1.68 33.86
N LEU A 112 -21.95 2.27 34.12
CA LEU A 112 -21.53 2.61 35.48
C LEU A 112 -22.41 3.74 36.05
N PRO A 113 -23.03 3.52 37.23
CA PRO A 113 -23.95 4.49 37.84
C PRO A 113 -23.24 5.72 38.42
N ASP A 114 -22.00 5.53 38.90
CA ASP A 114 -21.15 6.59 39.43
C ASP A 114 -19.79 6.54 38.74
N LYS A 115 -19.44 7.65 38.06
CA LYS A 115 -18.19 7.80 37.31
C LYS A 115 -17.07 8.43 38.13
N THR A 116 -17.32 8.73 39.41
CA THR A 116 -16.33 9.36 40.31
C THR A 116 -15.47 8.34 41.06
N THR A 117 -15.86 7.05 41.03
CA THR A 117 -15.10 5.95 41.62
C THR A 117 -13.79 5.72 40.87
N ASP A 118 -12.79 5.18 41.56
CA ASP A 118 -11.48 4.94 40.95
C ASP A 118 -11.52 3.85 39.87
N GLU A 119 -12.40 2.86 40.03
CA GLU A 119 -12.65 1.85 38.99
C GLU A 119 -13.25 2.47 37.73
N ALA A 120 -14.24 3.37 37.88
CA ALA A 120 -14.82 4.06 36.74
C ALA A 120 -13.79 4.93 36.04
N LYS A 121 -12.95 5.66 36.78
CA LYS A 121 -11.86 6.46 36.20
C LYS A 121 -10.88 5.59 35.42
N ALA A 122 -10.41 4.48 35.99
CA ALA A 122 -9.50 3.54 35.33
C ALA A 122 -10.12 2.97 34.03
N MET A 123 -11.40 2.61 34.05
CA MET A 123 -12.10 2.15 32.84
C MET A 123 -12.27 3.27 31.79
N GLY A 124 -12.49 4.50 32.25
CA GLY A 124 -12.52 5.69 31.40
C GLY A 124 -11.18 5.98 30.72
N GLU A 125 -10.06 5.81 31.44
CA GLU A 125 -8.71 5.91 30.89
C GLU A 125 -8.41 4.78 29.92
N LEU A 126 -8.80 3.54 30.26
CA LEU A 126 -8.63 2.37 29.38
C LEU A 126 -9.36 2.58 28.05
N ARG A 127 -10.64 3.00 28.06
CA ARG A 127 -11.38 3.24 26.81
C ARG A 127 -10.70 4.34 25.96
N GLN A 128 -10.17 5.38 26.61
CA GLN A 128 -9.48 6.46 25.90
C GLN A 128 -8.18 5.95 25.27
N SER A 129 -7.40 5.15 26.00
CA SER A 129 -6.20 4.49 25.48
C SER A 129 -6.54 3.59 24.30
N LEU A 130 -7.59 2.76 24.41
CA LEU A 130 -8.04 1.89 23.33
C LEU A 130 -8.47 2.68 22.10
N PHE A 131 -9.22 3.78 22.28
CA PHE A 131 -9.61 4.64 21.18
C PHE A 131 -8.38 5.21 20.46
N MET A 132 -7.47 5.85 21.19
CA MET A 132 -6.25 6.45 20.62
C MET A 132 -5.35 5.41 19.94
N GLY A 133 -5.13 4.26 20.58
CA GLY A 133 -4.32 3.18 20.04
C GLY A 133 -4.93 2.59 18.76
N ASN A 134 -6.23 2.32 18.75
CA ASN A 134 -6.92 1.80 17.57
C ASN A 134 -6.99 2.83 16.43
N THR A 135 -7.14 4.12 16.74
CA THR A 135 -7.05 5.20 15.74
C THR A 135 -5.65 5.26 15.13
N LEU A 136 -4.60 5.27 15.95
CA LEU A 136 -3.22 5.24 15.47
C LEU A 136 -2.97 4.00 14.59
N ARG A 137 -3.40 2.82 15.05
CA ARG A 137 -3.33 1.57 14.29
C ARG A 137 -4.01 1.70 12.93
N GLY A 138 -5.21 2.27 12.89
CA GLY A 138 -5.94 2.52 11.65
C GLY A 138 -5.19 3.45 10.68
N MET A 139 -4.59 4.54 11.19
CA MET A 139 -3.79 5.46 10.38
C MET A 139 -2.54 4.78 9.79
N LEU A 140 -1.85 3.94 10.57
CA LEU A 140 -0.69 3.18 10.09
C LEU A 140 -1.07 2.13 9.04
N LEU A 141 -2.22 1.47 9.21
CA LEU A 141 -2.74 0.52 8.21
C LEU A 141 -3.18 1.23 6.92
N ASN A 142 -3.65 2.48 7.00
CA ASN A 142 -3.87 3.29 5.81
C ASN A 142 -2.55 3.59 5.08
N ALA A 143 -1.47 3.92 5.80
CA ALA A 143 -0.16 4.13 5.18
C ALA A 143 0.35 2.85 4.47
N TYR A 144 0.12 1.67 5.07
CA TYR A 144 0.37 0.39 4.41
C TYR A 144 -0.46 0.20 3.14
N ALA A 145 -1.76 0.47 3.20
CA ALA A 145 -2.66 0.34 2.06
C ALA A 145 -2.22 1.24 0.89
N PHE A 146 -1.93 2.52 1.16
CA PHE A 146 -1.42 3.45 0.16
C PHE A 146 -0.07 3.00 -0.39
N GLY A 147 0.89 2.61 0.46
CA GLY A 147 2.18 2.09 0.01
C GLY A 147 2.02 0.88 -0.93
N THR A 148 1.07 0.00 -0.63
CA THR A 148 0.73 -1.15 -1.48
C THR A 148 0.16 -0.69 -2.84
N MET A 149 -0.73 0.31 -2.87
CA MET A 149 -1.21 0.89 -4.13
C MET A 149 -0.07 1.51 -4.95
N GLY A 150 0.88 2.20 -4.30
CA GLY A 150 2.08 2.73 -4.93
C GLY A 150 2.95 1.64 -5.56
N MET A 151 3.16 0.53 -4.86
CA MET A 151 3.87 -0.64 -5.39
C MET A 151 3.16 -1.22 -6.62
N ILE A 152 1.84 -1.42 -6.55
CA ILE A 152 1.03 -1.94 -7.67
C ILE A 152 1.10 -1.01 -8.88
N ALA A 153 1.02 0.32 -8.66
CA ALA A 153 1.18 1.30 -9.73
C ALA A 153 2.55 1.17 -10.41
N GLY A 154 3.62 0.92 -9.64
CA GLY A 154 4.96 0.67 -10.17
C GLY A 154 5.02 -0.58 -11.05
N ILE A 155 4.42 -1.69 -10.59
CA ILE A 155 4.33 -2.93 -11.37
C ILE A 155 3.53 -2.70 -12.66
N ALA A 156 2.38 -2.01 -12.57
CA ALA A 156 1.55 -1.68 -13.71
C ALA A 156 2.28 -0.76 -14.71
N ALA A 157 3.12 0.16 -14.23
CA ALA A 157 3.95 0.99 -15.09
C ALA A 157 4.94 0.15 -15.91
N VAL A 158 5.62 -0.80 -15.27
CA VAL A 158 6.53 -1.74 -15.96
C VAL A 158 5.78 -2.54 -17.03
N ALA A 159 4.61 -3.08 -16.69
CA ALA A 159 3.77 -3.82 -17.63
C ALA A 159 3.34 -2.94 -18.82
N ALA A 160 2.94 -1.69 -18.57
CA ALA A 160 2.56 -0.74 -19.61
C ALA A 160 3.73 -0.43 -20.55
N PHE A 161 4.93 -0.18 -20.03
CA PHE A 161 6.11 0.05 -20.86
C PHE A 161 6.52 -1.19 -21.66
N ALA A 162 6.48 -2.38 -21.06
CA ALA A 162 6.75 -3.63 -21.78
C ALA A 162 5.75 -3.84 -22.94
N GLY A 163 4.45 -3.59 -22.69
CA GLY A 163 3.41 -3.62 -23.70
C GLY A 163 3.61 -2.58 -24.80
N ALA A 164 4.04 -1.36 -24.44
CA ALA A 164 4.34 -0.31 -25.40
C ALA A 164 5.48 -0.71 -26.34
N VAL A 165 6.56 -1.25 -25.79
CA VAL A 165 7.72 -1.73 -26.55
C VAL A 165 7.30 -2.84 -27.51
N LEU A 166 6.51 -3.82 -27.04
CA LEU A 166 6.00 -4.91 -27.87
C LEU A 166 5.13 -4.37 -29.03
N MET A 167 4.17 -3.49 -28.73
CA MET A 167 3.28 -2.92 -29.75
C MET A 167 4.03 -2.07 -30.77
N LEU A 168 5.05 -1.33 -30.32
CA LEU A 168 5.92 -0.57 -31.21
C LEU A 168 6.66 -1.51 -32.17
N PHE A 169 7.26 -2.60 -31.67
CA PHE A 169 7.93 -3.58 -32.51
C PHE A 169 6.99 -4.22 -33.53
N LEU A 170 5.79 -4.65 -33.10
CA LEU A 170 4.80 -5.26 -33.99
C LEU A 170 4.31 -4.27 -35.06
N SER A 171 4.07 -3.02 -34.67
CA SER A 171 3.67 -1.95 -35.60
C SER A 171 4.74 -1.69 -36.66
N LEU A 172 6.01 -1.59 -36.27
CA LEU A 172 7.13 -1.42 -37.20
C LEU A 172 7.25 -2.60 -38.18
N LEU A 173 7.08 -3.83 -37.69
CA LEU A 173 7.08 -5.03 -38.54
C LEU A 173 5.89 -5.03 -39.50
N GLY A 174 4.70 -4.61 -39.04
CA GLY A 174 3.50 -4.49 -39.86
C GLY A 174 3.66 -3.46 -40.98
N PHE A 175 4.24 -2.28 -40.69
CA PHE A 175 4.58 -1.30 -41.71
C PHE A 175 5.61 -1.84 -42.72
N ARG A 176 6.61 -2.59 -42.25
CA ARG A 176 7.60 -3.25 -43.13
C ARG A 176 6.98 -4.35 -43.98
N HIS A 177 5.99 -5.08 -43.48
CA HIS A 177 5.26 -6.08 -44.26
C HIS A 177 4.37 -5.42 -45.32
N ALA A 178 3.64 -4.36 -44.94
CA ALA A 178 2.76 -3.62 -45.82
C ALA A 178 3.49 -2.98 -47.03
N SER A 179 4.75 -2.57 -46.85
CA SER A 179 5.58 -2.04 -47.92
C SER A 179 6.09 -3.11 -48.89
N ARG A 180 6.16 -4.38 -48.45
CA ARG A 180 6.58 -5.54 -49.26
C ARG A 180 5.42 -6.26 -49.96
N ALA A 181 4.21 -6.19 -49.41
CA ALA A 181 3.03 -6.93 -49.90
C ALA A 181 2.46 -6.42 -51.25
N GLY A 182 2.84 -5.23 -51.72
CA GLY A 182 2.40 -4.70 -53.03
C GLY A 182 0.87 -4.62 -53.21
N SER A 183 0.40 -4.66 -54.47
CA SER A 183 -1.01 -4.56 -54.86
C SER A 183 -1.85 -5.83 -54.64
N ALA A 184 -1.35 -6.81 -53.88
CA ALA A 184 -2.05 -8.06 -53.66
C ALA A 184 -3.42 -7.82 -52.99
N THR A 185 -4.49 -8.34 -53.61
CA THR A 185 -5.86 -8.24 -53.09
C THR A 185 -6.09 -9.29 -51.99
N VAL A 186 -6.75 -8.88 -50.90
CA VAL A 186 -7.28 -9.79 -49.87
C VAL A 186 -8.41 -10.59 -50.49
#